data_AF-A0A969NIN4-F1
#
_entry.id   AF-A0A969NIN4-F1
#
_cell.length_a   1.000
_cell.length_b   1.000
_cell.length_c   1.000
_cell.angle_alpha   90.00
_cell.angle_beta   90.00
_cell.angle_gamma   90.00
#
_symmetry.space_group_name_H-M   'P 1'
#
loop_
_entity.id
_entity.type
_entity.pdbx_description
1 polymer ?
#
loop_
_entity_poly.entity_id
_entity_poly.type
_entity_poly.pdbx_seq_one_letter_code
_entity_poly.pdbx_strand_id
1 'polypeptide(L)'
;MSTIGLYSTLYTRLSEYAELLDRVLIQLKQEQRLTISEQQQQLGELLVSLTQSPRPLEAQFLIVLLQDNPRKSLGEWNQLGQALLSNRIASIEIAKLEKLAQTLEYERASTFARMRGGNAQ
;
A
#
# COMPACT_ATOMS: atom_id res chain seq x y z
N MET A 1 25.36 2.18 -8.87
CA MET A 1 24.21 1.25 -8.93
C MET A 1 23.56 1.40 -10.30
N SER A 2 23.35 0.31 -11.02
CA SER A 2 22.66 0.38 -12.33
C SER A 2 21.18 0.72 -12.12
N THR A 3 20.60 1.44 -13.08
CA THR A 3 19.15 1.73 -13.13
C THR A 3 18.31 0.46 -12.98
N ILE A 4 18.79 -0.66 -13.53
CA ILE A 4 18.17 -1.99 -13.41
C ILE A 4 18.10 -2.46 -11.95
N GLY A 5 19.16 -2.27 -11.16
CA GLY A 5 19.18 -2.64 -9.74
C GLY A 5 18.16 -1.85 -8.92
N LEU A 6 18.02 -0.54 -9.21
CA LEU A 6 17.03 0.32 -8.57
C LEU A 6 15.60 -0.14 -8.88
N TYR A 7 15.29 -0.38 -10.16
CA TYR A 7 13.94 -0.81 -10.56
C TYR A 7 13.58 -2.21 -10.05
N SER A 8 14.56 -3.11 -9.92
CA SER A 8 14.36 -4.43 -9.30
C SER A 8 13.93 -4.29 -7.84
N THR A 9 14.65 -3.49 -7.04
CA THR A 9 14.27 -3.21 -5.65
C THR A 9 12.90 -2.54 -5.56
N LEU A 10 12.62 -1.58 -6.45
CA LEU A 10 11.32 -0.91 -6.53
C LEU A 10 10.17 -1.90 -6.79
N TYR A 11 10.36 -2.79 -7.76
CA TYR A 11 9.40 -3.82 -8.12
C TYR A 11 9.14 -4.81 -6.98
N THR A 12 10.19 -5.27 -6.30
CA THR A 12 10.05 -6.17 -5.15
C THR A 12 9.22 -5.51 -4.05
N ARG A 13 9.52 -4.26 -3.69
CA ARG A 13 8.74 -3.54 -2.66
C ARG A 13 7.27 -3.35 -3.07
N LEU A 14 7.02 -2.96 -4.31
CA LEU A 14 5.65 -2.84 -4.84
C LEU A 14 4.88 -4.17 -4.75
N SER A 15 5.55 -5.28 -5.07
CA SER A 15 4.97 -6.61 -5.01
C SER A 15 4.65 -7.02 -3.57
N GLU A 16 5.55 -6.78 -2.62
CA GLU A 16 5.33 -7.04 -1.19
C GLU A 16 4.11 -6.29 -0.65
N TYR A 17 3.96 -4.99 -1.00
CA TYR A 17 2.80 -4.20 -0.57
C TYR A 17 1.50 -4.62 -1.24
N ALA A 18 1.53 -4.92 -2.54
CA ALA A 18 0.35 -5.39 -3.26
C ALA A 18 -0.15 -6.72 -2.67
N GLU A 19 0.75 -7.66 -2.40
CA GLU A 19 0.40 -8.93 -1.75
C GLU A 19 -0.16 -8.76 -0.35
N LEU A 20 0.45 -7.90 0.48
CA LEU A 20 -0.05 -7.62 1.83
C LEU A 20 -1.49 -7.07 1.76
N LEU A 21 -1.73 -6.12 0.86
CA LEU A 21 -3.02 -5.48 0.68
C LEU A 21 -4.09 -6.44 0.17
N ASP A 22 -3.76 -7.30 -0.81
CA ASP A 22 -4.67 -8.31 -1.34
C ASP A 22 -5.06 -9.34 -0.27
N ARG A 23 -4.09 -9.81 0.53
CA ARG A 23 -4.37 -10.72 1.65
C ARG A 23 -5.34 -10.11 2.66
N VAL A 24 -5.14 -8.84 3.01
CA VAL A 24 -6.05 -8.12 3.91
C VAL A 24 -7.43 -7.95 3.26
N LEU A 25 -7.51 -7.54 2.00
CA LEU A 25 -8.79 -7.38 1.29
C LEU A 25 -9.60 -8.67 1.21
N ILE A 26 -8.94 -9.81 0.94
CA ILE A 26 -9.58 -11.13 0.93
C ILE A 26 -10.17 -11.44 2.31
N GLN A 27 -9.38 -11.26 3.38
CA GLN A 27 -9.84 -11.51 4.75
C GLN A 27 -11.02 -10.62 5.15
N LEU A 28 -10.95 -9.32 4.83
CA LEU A 28 -12.02 -8.37 5.14
C LEU A 28 -13.34 -8.68 4.42
N LYS A 29 -13.26 -9.25 3.21
CA LYS A 29 -14.43 -9.65 2.41
C LYS A 29 -15.03 -10.99 2.82
N GLN A 30 -14.26 -11.87 3.47
CA GLN A 30 -14.74 -13.17 3.92
C GLN A 30 -15.62 -13.10 5.20
N GLU A 31 -15.90 -11.89 5.71
CA GLU A 31 -16.74 -11.63 6.90
C GLU A 31 -16.32 -12.35 8.20
N GLN A 32 -15.18 -13.03 8.23
CA GLN A 32 -14.58 -13.63 9.44
C GLN A 32 -13.90 -12.58 10.31
N ARG A 33 -14.60 -11.48 10.64
CA ARG A 33 -14.09 -10.32 11.40
C ARG A 33 -13.96 -10.58 12.90
N LEU A 34 -13.76 -11.82 13.32
CA LEU A 34 -13.70 -12.15 14.75
C LEU A 34 -12.41 -11.63 15.40
N THR A 35 -11.31 -11.57 14.64
CA THR A 35 -10.00 -11.13 15.13
C THR A 35 -9.25 -10.36 14.05
N ILE A 36 -8.40 -9.42 14.48
CA ILE A 36 -7.46 -8.72 13.62
C ILE A 36 -6.36 -9.71 13.23
N SER A 37 -6.16 -9.92 11.93
CA SER A 37 -5.06 -10.76 11.44
C SER A 37 -3.72 -10.03 11.56
N GLU A 38 -2.63 -10.79 11.58
CA GLU A 38 -1.27 -10.23 11.54
C GLU A 38 -1.06 -9.33 10.32
N GLN A 39 -1.60 -9.72 9.16
CA GLN A 39 -1.51 -8.93 7.93
C GLN A 39 -2.31 -7.61 8.03
N GLN A 40 -3.50 -7.66 8.64
CA GLN A 40 -4.31 -6.47 8.88
C GLN A 40 -3.61 -5.52 9.85
N GLN A 41 -2.97 -6.06 10.90
CA GLN A 41 -2.18 -5.28 11.84
C GLN A 41 -0.97 -4.63 11.14
N GLN A 42 -0.19 -5.41 10.39
CA GLN A 42 0.97 -4.92 9.66
C GLN A 42 0.61 -3.79 8.68
N LEU A 43 -0.48 -3.95 7.93
CA LEU A 43 -0.96 -2.90 7.02
C LEU A 43 -1.46 -1.67 7.79
N GLY A 44 -2.17 -1.88 8.90
CA GLY A 44 -2.65 -0.80 9.76
C GLY A 44 -1.51 0.04 10.32
N GLU A 45 -0.49 -0.60 10.89
CA GLU A 45 0.71 0.05 11.42
C GLU A 45 1.47 0.83 10.34
N LEU A 46 1.62 0.23 9.15
CA LEU A 46 2.25 0.90 8.01
C LEU A 46 1.50 2.19 7.63
N LEU A 47 0.16 2.14 7.53
CA LEU A 47 -0.64 3.31 7.15
C LEU A 47 -0.60 4.42 8.23
N VAL A 48 -0.60 4.05 9.51
CA VAL A 48 -0.43 4.99 10.62
C VAL A 48 0.95 5.64 10.56
N SER A 49 1.99 4.86 10.27
CA SER A 49 3.38 5.34 10.22
C SER A 49 3.65 6.41 9.15
N LEU A 50 2.77 6.56 8.15
CA LEU A 50 2.85 7.63 7.13
C LEU A 50 2.77 9.04 7.74
N THR A 51 2.15 9.17 8.92
CA THR A 51 2.03 10.46 9.64
C THR A 51 3.08 10.67 10.71
N GLN A 52 3.87 9.65 11.05
CA GLN A 52 4.87 9.73 12.12
C GLN A 52 6.10 10.57 11.70
N SER A 53 6.90 10.98 12.68
CA SER A 53 8.20 11.61 12.49
C SER A 53 9.15 11.21 13.63
N PRO A 54 10.29 10.56 13.37
CA PRO A 54 10.81 10.18 12.04
C PRO A 54 10.00 9.04 11.41
N ARG A 55 9.94 9.01 10.06
CA ARG A 55 9.20 7.98 9.31
C ARG A 55 10.08 6.78 9.01
N PRO A 56 9.58 5.55 9.19
CA PRO A 56 10.26 4.35 8.69
C PRO A 56 10.39 4.40 7.16
N LEU A 57 11.39 3.70 6.63
CA LEU A 57 11.77 3.78 5.21
C LEU A 57 10.64 3.25 4.30
N GLU A 58 9.93 2.24 4.78
CA GLU A 58 8.71 1.65 4.22
C GLU A 58 7.61 2.70 4.02
N ALA A 59 7.41 3.57 5.02
CA ALA A 59 6.41 4.63 4.96
C ALA A 59 6.82 5.74 3.98
N GLN A 60 8.10 6.07 3.91
CA GLN A 60 8.61 7.06 2.95
C GLN A 60 8.39 6.59 1.51
N PHE A 61 8.64 5.31 1.25
CA PHE A 61 8.40 4.69 -0.04
C PHE A 61 6.93 4.73 -0.44
N LEU A 62 6.04 4.30 0.47
CA LEU A 62 4.60 4.33 0.21
C LEU A 62 4.11 5.77 -0.02
N ILE A 63 4.63 6.77 0.68
CA ILE A 63 4.30 8.18 0.43
C ILE A 63 4.64 8.60 -1.00
N VAL A 64 5.81 8.24 -1.52
CA VAL A 64 6.19 8.59 -2.90
C VAL A 64 5.21 7.99 -3.91
N LEU A 65 4.78 6.75 -3.69
CA LEU A 65 3.76 6.10 -4.55
C LEU A 65 2.39 6.76 -4.44
N LEU A 66 2.04 7.26 -3.25
CA LEU A 66 0.78 7.93 -2.99
C LEU A 66 0.75 9.39 -3.47
N GLN A 67 1.91 10.01 -3.71
CA GLN A 67 2.03 11.41 -4.14
C GLN A 67 1.48 11.66 -5.55
N ASP A 68 1.46 10.66 -6.44
CA ASP A 68 0.79 10.75 -7.75
C ASP A 68 -0.75 10.80 -7.63
N ASN A 69 -1.29 10.58 -6.43
CA ASN A 69 -2.69 10.80 -6.08
C ASN A 69 -2.83 11.89 -5.01
N PRO A 70 -2.54 13.17 -5.34
CA PRO A 70 -2.42 14.28 -4.37
C PRO A 70 -3.73 14.63 -3.66
N ARG A 71 -4.85 13.99 -4.02
CA ARG A 71 -6.16 14.23 -3.40
C ARG A 71 -6.32 13.60 -2.01
N LYS A 72 -5.51 12.61 -1.64
CA LYS A 72 -5.62 11.97 -0.31
C LYS A 72 -4.63 12.60 0.65
N SER A 73 -5.14 13.27 1.68
CA SER A 73 -4.28 13.78 2.76
C SER A 73 -3.65 12.62 3.55
N LEU A 74 -2.44 12.79 4.07
CA LEU A 74 -1.80 11.81 4.98
C LEU A 74 -2.71 11.44 6.18
N GLY A 75 -3.61 12.36 6.57
CA GLY A 75 -4.62 12.13 7.60
C GLY A 75 -5.63 11.04 7.24
N GLU A 76 -6.04 10.93 5.97
CA GLU A 76 -6.96 9.87 5.53
C GLU A 76 -6.33 8.49 5.62
N TRP A 77 -5.04 8.37 5.33
CA TRP A 77 -4.31 7.12 5.45
C TRP A 77 -4.13 6.71 6.91
N ASN A 78 -3.84 7.66 7.79
CA ASN A 78 -3.82 7.40 9.23
C ASN A 78 -5.18 6.92 9.74
N GLN A 79 -6.28 7.58 9.35
CA GLN A 79 -7.63 7.14 9.71
C GLN A 79 -7.94 5.72 9.22
N LEU A 80 -7.53 5.39 8.00
CA LEU A 80 -7.69 4.04 7.45
C LEU A 80 -6.86 3.00 8.23
N GLY A 81 -5.63 3.34 8.60
CA GLY A 81 -4.78 2.49 9.43
C GLY A 81 -5.38 2.25 10.82
N GLN A 82 -5.90 3.29 11.47
CA GLN A 82 -6.62 3.16 12.75
C GLN A 82 -7.89 2.31 12.63
N ALA A 83 -8.63 2.41 11.51
CA ALA A 83 -9.81 1.58 11.26
C ALA A 83 -9.45 0.09 11.13
N LEU A 84 -8.33 -0.23 10.47
CA LEU A 84 -7.79 -1.59 10.39
C LEU A 84 -7.38 -2.11 11.78
N LEU A 85 -6.63 -1.31 12.55
CA LEU A 85 -6.14 -1.69 13.89
C LEU A 85 -7.23 -1.80 14.96
N SER A 86 -8.39 -1.19 14.73
CA SER A 86 -9.54 -1.27 15.64
C SER A 86 -10.60 -2.29 15.21
N ASN A 87 -10.39 -2.98 14.07
CA ASN A 87 -11.37 -3.84 13.42
C ASN A 87 -12.71 -3.14 13.11
N ARG A 88 -12.69 -1.80 12.98
CA ARG A 88 -13.87 -0.95 12.71
C ARG A 88 -13.85 -0.47 11.27
N ILE A 89 -13.67 -1.40 10.33
CA ILE A 89 -13.58 -1.08 8.92
C ILE A 89 -14.94 -1.23 8.23
N ALA A 90 -15.42 -0.15 7.62
CA ALA A 90 -16.66 -0.17 6.85
C ALA A 90 -16.39 -0.31 5.35
N SER A 91 -17.45 -0.51 4.58
CA SER A 91 -17.36 -0.76 3.13
C SER A 91 -16.66 0.38 2.38
N ILE A 92 -16.76 1.62 2.87
CA ILE A 92 -16.09 2.78 2.27
C ILE A 92 -14.57 2.72 2.47
N GLU A 93 -14.09 2.26 3.63
CA GLU A 93 -12.67 2.01 3.86
C GLU A 93 -12.15 0.84 3.02
N ILE A 94 -12.94 -0.22 2.86
CA ILE A 94 -12.60 -1.36 1.98
C ILE A 94 -12.44 -0.85 0.54
N ALA A 95 -13.36 -0.03 0.03
CA ALA A 95 -13.23 0.56 -1.30
C ALA A 95 -11.98 1.45 -1.45
N LYS A 96 -11.57 2.14 -0.38
CA LYS A 96 -10.31 2.92 -0.37
C LYS A 96 -9.08 2.01 -0.49
N LEU A 97 -9.09 0.84 0.16
CA LEU A 97 -8.04 -0.17 0.07
C LEU A 97 -8.00 -0.82 -1.32
N GLU A 98 -9.14 -1.13 -1.92
CA GLU A 98 -9.22 -1.65 -3.30
C GLU A 98 -8.62 -0.66 -4.31
N LYS A 99 -8.92 0.63 -4.16
CA LYS A 99 -8.33 1.67 -5.00
C LYS A 99 -6.81 1.77 -4.81
N LEU A 100 -6.32 1.56 -3.60
CA LEU A 100 -4.89 1.50 -3.33
C LEU A 100 -4.26 0.28 -4.03
N ALA A 101 -4.90 -0.88 -3.99
CA ALA A 101 -4.41 -2.10 -4.65
C ALA A 101 -4.30 -1.89 -6.17
N GLN A 102 -5.31 -1.28 -6.79
CA GLN A 102 -5.27 -0.92 -8.21
C GLN A 102 -4.12 0.04 -8.54
N THR A 103 -3.84 1.01 -7.66
CA THR A 103 -2.73 1.95 -7.86
C THR A 103 -1.38 1.23 -7.77
N LEU A 104 -1.21 0.36 -6.78
CA LEU A 104 0.02 -0.44 -6.62
C LEU A 104 0.24 -1.38 -7.81
N GLU A 105 -0.81 -1.99 -8.34
CA GLU A 105 -0.72 -2.86 -9.52
C GLU A 105 -0.28 -2.09 -10.76
N TYR A 106 -0.85 -0.90 -10.97
CA TYR A 106 -0.44 -0.01 -12.07
C TYR A 106 1.05 0.36 -11.95
N GLU A 107 1.50 0.76 -10.76
CA GLU A 107 2.91 1.11 -10.52
C GLU A 107 3.85 -0.09 -10.68
N ARG A 108 3.40 -1.29 -10.27
CA ARG A 108 4.15 -2.54 -10.45
C ARG A 108 4.32 -2.86 -11.93
N ALA A 109 3.26 -2.77 -12.72
CA ALA A 109 3.30 -2.98 -14.17
C ALA A 109 4.17 -1.94 -14.88
N SER A 110 4.04 -0.66 -14.51
CA SER A 110 4.87 0.45 -15.02
C SER A 110 6.35 0.23 -14.72
N THR A 111 6.68 -0.12 -13.46
CA THR A 111 8.05 -0.42 -13.05
C THR A 111 8.63 -1.60 -13.82
N PHE A 112 7.84 -2.67 -13.99
CA PHE A 112 8.27 -3.83 -14.78
C PHE A 112 8.51 -3.48 -16.25
N ALA A 113 7.67 -2.63 -16.84
CA ALA A 113 7.89 -2.13 -18.20
C ALA A 113 9.22 -1.37 -18.31
N ARG A 114 9.50 -0.45 -17.37
CA ARG A 114 10.78 0.29 -17.30
C ARG A 114 11.98 -0.64 -17.12
N MET A 115 11.87 -1.69 -16.30
CA MET A 115 12.93 -2.70 -16.13
C MET A 115 13.30 -3.40 -17.45
N ARG A 116 12.33 -3.65 -18.33
CA ARG A 116 12.55 -4.30 -19.63
C ARG A 116 13.03 -3.35 -20.72
N GLY A 117 13.39 -2.11 -20.38
CA GLY A 117 13.76 -1.08 -21.35
C GLY A 117 12.55 -0.42 -22.05
N GLY A 118 11.35 -0.60 -21.50
CA GLY A 118 10.15 0.09 -21.96
C GLY A 118 10.22 1.57 -21.61
N ASN A 119 10.65 2.39 -22.56
CA ASN A 119 10.29 3.80 -22.59
C ASN A 119 8.78 3.86 -22.89
N ALA A 120 7.96 4.01 -21.86
CA ALA A 120 6.62 4.56 -22.04
C ALA A 120 6.79 6.08 -22.14
N GLN A 121 7.08 6.53 -23.38
CA GLN A 121 7.20 7.90 -23.89
C GLN A 121 8.21 8.83 -23.20
#